data_AF-A0A4Y8SF80-F1
#
_entry.id   AF-A0A4Y8SF80-F1
#
_cell.length_a   1.000
_cell.length_b   1.000
_cell.length_c   1.000
_cell.angle_alpha   90.00
_cell.angle_beta   90.00
_cell.angle_gamma   90.00
#
_symmetry.space_group_name_H-M   'P 1'
#
loop_
_entity.id
_entity.type
_entity.pdbx_description
1 polymer ?
#
loop_
_entity_poly.entity_id
_entity_poly.type
_entity_poly.pdbx_seq_one_letter_code
_entity_poly.pdbx_strand_id
1 'polypeptide(L)'
;MKNITFQNISDSYQLVSGAKIKSKNYDEVYELGEYDGNKRGYTLYAFEDGLRFEDFSVIISEYELMNNYMIEVVKANRLAA
;
A
#
# COMPACT_ATOMS: atom_id res chain seq x y z
N MET A 1 7.42 12.48 -10.80
CA MET A 1 6.97 11.83 -9.54
C MET A 1 7.91 12.25 -8.41
N LYS A 2 7.40 12.54 -7.19
CA LYS A 2 8.29 12.49 -6.01
C LYS A 2 8.85 11.07 -5.95
N ASN A 3 10.16 10.90 -5.71
CA ASN A 3 10.76 9.56 -5.59
C ASN A 3 10.18 8.85 -4.36
N ILE A 4 9.10 8.08 -4.56
CA ILE A 4 8.56 7.19 -3.53
C ILE A 4 9.56 6.03 -3.39
N THR A 5 10.12 5.89 -2.19
CA THR A 5 10.99 4.78 -1.86
C THR A 5 10.15 3.68 -1.25
N PHE A 6 10.33 2.44 -1.70
CA PHE A 6 9.61 1.28 -1.18
C PHE A 6 10.54 0.37 -0.38
N GLN A 7 9.99 -0.34 0.59
CA GLN A 7 10.67 -1.33 1.42
C GLN A 7 9.83 -2.59 1.57
N ASN A 8 10.46 -3.72 1.91
CA ASN A 8 9.73 -4.93 2.24
C ASN A 8 8.77 -4.68 3.42
N ILE A 9 7.60 -5.30 3.36
CA ILE A 9 6.67 -5.35 4.48
C ILE A 9 7.18 -6.45 5.41
N SER A 10 7.71 -6.05 6.57
CA SER A 10 8.20 -6.96 7.61
C SER A 10 7.21 -7.16 8.75
N ASP A 11 6.24 -6.26 8.88
CA ASP A 11 5.23 -6.25 9.93
C ASP A 11 3.87 -5.82 9.35
N SER A 12 2.79 -6.52 9.72
CA SER A 12 1.44 -6.19 9.27
C SER A 12 0.97 -4.83 9.80
N TYR A 13 1.52 -4.32 10.91
CA TYR A 13 1.24 -2.95 11.39
C TYR A 13 1.68 -1.86 10.42
N GLN A 14 2.52 -2.18 9.42
CA GLN A 14 2.87 -1.23 8.36
C GLN A 14 1.72 -1.02 7.36
N LEU A 15 0.78 -1.97 7.26
CA LEU A 15 -0.34 -1.94 6.34
C LEU A 15 -1.42 -0.95 6.84
N VAL A 16 -1.21 0.33 6.55
CA VAL A 16 -2.13 1.41 6.92
C VAL A 16 -2.88 1.94 5.70
N SER A 17 -4.13 2.33 5.91
CA SER A 17 -4.94 2.99 4.87
C SER A 17 -4.23 4.24 4.34
N GLY A 18 -4.29 4.44 3.03
CA GLY A 18 -3.61 5.49 2.29
C GLY A 18 -2.16 5.17 1.91
N ALA A 19 -1.56 4.10 2.46
CA ALA A 19 -0.19 3.74 2.13
C ALA A 19 -0.05 3.31 0.66
N LYS A 20 1.04 3.72 0.03
CA LYS A 20 1.40 3.25 -1.31
C LYS A 20 2.14 1.93 -1.23
N ILE A 21 1.71 0.97 -2.04
CA ILE A 21 2.36 -0.32 -2.19
C ILE A 21 2.73 -0.56 -3.65
N LYS A 22 3.77 -1.36 -3.85
CA LYS A 22 4.28 -1.74 -5.17
C LYS A 22 4.52 -3.23 -5.20
N SER A 23 4.17 -3.89 -6.30
CA SER A 23 4.55 -5.30 -6.49
C SER A 23 6.08 -5.45 -6.48
N LYS A 24 6.58 -6.59 -5.99
CA LYS A 24 8.01 -6.93 -6.09
C LYS A 24 8.44 -7.20 -7.54
N ASN A 25 7.50 -7.61 -8.39
CA ASN A 25 7.78 -8.08 -9.75
C ASN A 25 7.33 -7.11 -10.85
N TYR A 26 6.50 -6.12 -10.51
CA TYR A 26 5.90 -5.19 -11.47
C TYR A 26 6.00 -3.74 -10.97
N ASP A 27 5.93 -2.79 -11.90
CA ASP A 27 6.11 -1.37 -11.59
C ASP A 27 4.86 -0.65 -11.07
N GLU A 28 3.71 -1.30 -11.16
CA GLU A 28 2.42 -0.77 -10.74
C GLU A 28 2.38 -0.45 -9.25
N VAL A 29 1.79 0.71 -8.95
CA VAL A 29 1.59 1.21 -7.59
C VAL A 29 0.11 1.22 -7.28
N TYR A 30 -0.20 0.83 -6.05
CA TYR A 30 -1.55 0.81 -5.52
C TYR A 30 -1.61 1.63 -4.23
N GLU A 31 -2.77 2.18 -3.93
CA GLU A 31 -3.09 2.73 -2.62
C GLU A 31 -3.88 1.70 -1.82
N LEU A 32 -3.44 1.44 -0.59
CA LEU A 32 -4.15 0.62 0.38
C LEU A 32 -5.39 1.36 0.90
N GLY A 33 -6.54 0.70 0.86
CA GLY A 33 -7.75 1.08 1.57
C GLY A 33 -7.79 0.52 2.99
N GLU A 34 -8.98 0.55 3.58
CA GLU A 34 -9.22 0.00 4.92
C GLU A 34 -9.16 -1.53 4.93
N TYR A 35 -8.82 -2.08 6.10
CA TYR A 35 -8.90 -3.51 6.36
C TYR A 35 -10.36 -3.95 6.46
N ASP A 36 -10.74 -4.94 5.66
CA ASP A 36 -12.05 -5.60 5.72
C ASP A 36 -11.91 -6.93 6.48
N GLY A 37 -12.37 -6.96 7.73
CA GLY A 37 -12.30 -8.15 8.58
C GLY A 37 -13.16 -9.32 8.09
N ASN A 38 -14.23 -9.06 7.33
CA ASN A 38 -15.06 -10.13 6.77
C ASN A 38 -14.34 -10.82 5.60
N LYS A 39 -13.54 -10.07 4.85
CA LYS A 39 -12.76 -10.59 3.72
C LYS A 39 -11.32 -10.94 4.09
N ARG A 40 -10.91 -10.65 5.33
CA ARG A 40 -9.57 -10.89 5.89
C ARG A 40 -8.46 -10.31 5.02
N GLY A 41 -8.65 -9.06 4.57
CA GLY A 41 -7.75 -8.43 3.62
C GLY A 41 -7.95 -6.92 3.53
N TYR A 42 -7.19 -6.30 2.64
CA TYR A 42 -7.23 -4.88 2.37
C TYR A 42 -7.78 -4.65 0.97
N THR A 43 -8.43 -3.50 0.78
CA THR A 43 -8.79 -3.03 -0.57
C THR A 43 -7.56 -2.39 -1.21
N LEU A 44 -7.31 -2.64 -2.49
CA LEU A 44 -6.30 -1.94 -3.29
C LEU A 44 -6.97 -1.14 -4.37
N TYR A 45 -6.53 0.10 -4.51
CA TYR A 45 -6.91 1.00 -5.58
C TYR A 45 -5.70 1.25 -6.47
N ALA A 46 -5.88 1.25 -7.79
CA ALA A 46 -4.80 1.65 -8.69
C ALA A 46 -4.38 3.10 -8.37
N PHE A 47 -3.08 3.37 -8.43
CA PHE A 47 -2.54 4.69 -8.13
C PHE A 47 -1.48 5.09 -9.15
N GLU A 48 -1.75 6.14 -9.91
CA GLU A 48 -0.86 6.65 -10.97
C GLU A 48 -0.85 8.18 -10.95
N ASP A 49 0.32 8.79 -11.18
CA ASP A 49 0.49 10.25 -11.26
C ASP A 49 -0.14 11.08 -10.12
N GLY A 50 -0.21 10.51 -8.92
CA GLY A 50 -0.79 11.18 -7.76
C GLY A 50 -2.30 11.02 -7.61
N LEU A 51 -2.93 10.24 -8.48
CA LEU A 51 -4.37 10.01 -8.51
C LEU A 51 -4.69 8.56 -8.14
N ARG A 52 -5.66 8.40 -7.24
CA ARG A 52 -6.29 7.11 -6.95
C ARG A 52 -7.47 6.91 -7.89
N PHE A 53 -7.58 5.72 -8.48
CA PHE A 53 -8.74 5.33 -9.28
C PHE A 53 -9.72 4.52 -8.41
N GLU A 54 -10.96 4.99 -8.31
CA GLU A 54 -12.01 4.34 -7.49
C GLU A 54 -12.89 3.37 -8.30
N ASP A 55 -12.88 3.48 -9.63
CA ASP A 55 -13.71 2.68 -10.53
C ASP A 55 -13.29 1.20 -10.59
N PHE A 56 -12.06 0.90 -10.14
CA PHE A 56 -11.53 -0.44 -10.03
C PHE A 56 -10.84 -0.62 -8.69
N SER A 57 -11.23 -1.67 -7.97
CA SER A 57 -10.56 -2.08 -6.75
C SER A 57 -10.54 -3.61 -6.64
N VAL A 58 -9.52 -4.11 -5.95
CA VAL A 58 -9.39 -5.53 -5.63
C VAL A 58 -9.22 -5.71 -4.14
N ILE A 59 -9.71 -6.83 -3.61
CA ILE A 59 -9.39 -7.24 -2.25
C ILE A 59 -8.20 -8.18 -2.29
N ILE A 60 -7.22 -7.91 -1.45
CA ILE A 60 -6.00 -8.71 -1.32
C ILE A 60 -5.81 -9.13 0.14
N SER A 61 -5.34 -10.35 0.36
CA SER A 61 -5.07 -10.82 1.71
C SER A 61 -3.80 -10.18 2.29
N GLU A 62 -3.72 -10.11 3.62
CA GLU A 62 -2.51 -9.69 4.32
C GLU A 62 -1.29 -10.55 3.94
N TYR A 63 -1.49 -11.86 3.81
CA TYR A 63 -0.43 -12.80 3.40
C TYR A 63 0.14 -12.44 2.02
N GLU A 64 -0.72 -12.17 1.05
CA GLU A 64 -0.29 -11.77 -0.29
C GLU A 64 0.49 -10.45 -0.27
N LEU A 65 0.03 -9.47 0.50
CA LEU A 65 0.72 -8.19 0.68
C LEU A 65 2.14 -8.39 1.23
N MET A 66 2.27 -9.12 2.34
CA MET A 66 3.56 -9.32 3.01
C MET A 66 4.57 -10.07 2.13
N ASN A 67 4.10 -11.04 1.34
CA ASN A 67 4.99 -11.88 0.54
C ASN A 67 5.32 -11.28 -0.84
N ASN A 68 4.39 -10.58 -1.47
CA ASN A 68 4.50 -10.20 -2.89
C ASN A 68 4.63 -8.69 -3.13
N TYR A 69 4.45 -7.87 -2.10
CA TYR A 69 4.47 -6.41 -2.23
C TYR A 69 5.53 -5.76 -1.33
N MET A 70 5.83 -4.51 -1.66
CA MET A 70 6.63 -3.57 -0.89
C MET A 70 5.76 -2.37 -0.55
N ILE A 71 6.03 -1.72 0.57
CA ILE A 71 5.29 -0.56 1.06
C ILE A 71 6.16 0.68 1.06
N GLU A 72 5.56 1.85 0.87
CA GLU A 72 6.27 3.11 0.89
C GLU A 72 6.95 3.36 2.24
N VAL A 73 8.14 3.96 2.17
CA VAL A 73 8.84 4.44 3.34
C VAL A 73 8.23 5.78 3.72
N VAL A 74 7.27 5.76 4.65
CA VAL A 74 6.81 6.99 5.31
C VAL A 74 7.93 7.46 6.22
N LYS A 75 8.76 8.39 5.74
CA LYS A 75 9.61 9.17 6.64
C LYS A 75 8.65 9.96 7.53
N ALA A 76 8.48 9.51 8.76
CA ALA A 76 7.85 10.32 9.79
C ALA A 76 8.68 11.60 9.86
N ASN A 77 8.23 12.65 9.17
CA ASN A 77 8.59 13.99 9.55
C ASN A 77 8.04 14.10 10.97
N ARG A 78 8.92 13.91 11.95
CA ARG A 78 8.70 14.40 13.31
C ARG A 78 8.45 15.89 13.13
N LEU A 79 7.19 16.27 12.94
CA LEU A 79 6.73 17.58 13.35
C LEU A 79 6.97 17.57 14.85
N ALA A 80 8.15 18.07 15.22
CA ALA A 80 8.49 18.36 16.59
C ALA A 80 7.38 19.29 17.12
N ALA A 81 6.57 18.73 18.01
CA ALA A 81 5.70 19.49 18.89
C ALA A 81 6.53 20.06 20.05
#